data_AF-A0A950P704-F1
#
_entry.id   AF-A0A950P704-F1
#
_cell.length_a   1.000
_cell.length_b   1.000
_cell.length_c   1.000
_cell.angle_alpha   90.00
_cell.angle_beta   90.00
_cell.angle_gamma   90.00
#
_symmetry.space_group_name_H-M   'P 1'
#
loop_
_entity.id
_entity.type
_entity.pdbx_description
1 polymer ?
#
loop_
_entity_poly.entity_id
_entity_poly.type
_entity_poly.pdbx_seq_one_letter_code
_entity_poly.pdbx_strand_id
1 'polypeptide(L)'
;MAAARTVVERDGIDALSMRRVARELGSSTMAIYRHVRDKDQLLVLLLDRLAAELPRPRLPRKPRARLARACRAMRDGLAAHPWVVDVLAEGDLIAPSILWLMEEIVAGFVACGLSYAEAADGYRAVWQFTVGELIVRRGLDRVATLGRPPFVLEVLTRVDRRELPTLAALGPYWAPARGKDSYDVGLTALLDGLIAG
;
A
#
# COMPACT_ATOMS: atom_id res chain seq x y z
N MET A 1 20.97 6.48 7.22
CA MET A 1 19.87 5.77 6.54
C MET A 1 19.75 4.31 6.97
N ALA A 2 20.79 3.48 6.87
CA ALA A 2 20.73 2.06 7.27
C ALA A 2 20.20 1.85 8.71
N ALA A 3 20.76 2.54 9.71
CA ALA A 3 20.30 2.43 11.09
C ALA A 3 18.83 2.83 11.30
N ALA A 4 18.36 3.88 10.61
CA ALA A 4 16.96 4.30 10.71
C ALA A 4 16.02 3.26 10.07
N ARG A 5 16.43 2.66 8.94
CA ARG A 5 15.71 1.51 8.34
C ARG A 5 15.67 0.33 9.31
N THR A 6 16.80 -0.05 9.90
CA THR A 6 16.88 -1.16 10.89
C THR A 6 15.93 -0.94 12.06
N VAL A 7 15.85 0.29 12.59
CA VAL A 7 14.90 0.63 13.66
C VAL A 7 13.47 0.39 13.21
N VAL A 8 13.07 0.87 12.02
CA VAL A 8 11.69 0.72 11.54
C VAL A 8 11.34 -0.73 11.22
N GLU A 9 12.24 -1.47 10.58
CA GLU A 9 12.01 -2.88 10.23
C GLU A 9 11.92 -3.78 11.46
N ARG A 10 12.67 -3.48 12.53
CA ARG A 10 12.67 -4.27 13.78
C ARG A 10 11.59 -3.85 14.77
N ASP A 11 11.45 -2.55 14.99
CA ASP A 11 10.67 -2.00 16.11
C ASP A 11 9.38 -1.30 15.65
N GLY A 12 9.15 -1.19 14.34
CA GLY A 12 8.01 -0.49 13.76
C GLY A 12 8.22 1.03 13.62
N ILE A 13 7.31 1.68 12.89
CA ILE A 13 7.39 3.10 12.56
C ILE A 13 7.29 4.01 13.80
N ASP A 14 6.48 3.61 14.78
CA ASP A 14 6.26 4.38 16.02
C ASP A 14 7.54 4.49 16.87
N ALA A 15 8.45 3.51 16.75
CA ALA A 15 9.72 3.52 17.45
C ALA A 15 10.75 4.47 16.82
N LEU A 16 10.51 4.97 15.60
CA LEU A 16 11.43 5.85 14.91
C LEU A 16 11.48 7.24 15.55
N SER A 17 12.61 7.54 16.16
CA SER A 17 12.94 8.85 16.72
C SER A 17 14.43 9.15 16.54
N MET A 18 14.80 10.44 16.51
CA MET A 18 16.21 10.85 16.38
C MET A 18 17.08 10.22 17.46
N ARG A 19 16.58 10.16 18.70
CA ARG A 19 17.28 9.51 19.82
C ARG A 19 17.46 8.00 19.61
N ARG A 20 16.45 7.30 19.08
CA ARG A 20 16.56 5.85 18.79
C ARG A 20 17.59 5.59 17.70
N VAL A 21 17.58 6.40 16.64
CA VAL A 21 18.54 6.31 15.53
C VAL A 21 19.97 6.65 15.99
N ALA A 22 20.14 7.68 16.80
CA ALA A 22 21.42 8.05 17.38
C ALA A 22 22.01 6.91 18.22
N ARG A 23 21.18 6.27 19.06
CA ARG A 23 21.58 5.09 19.84
C ARG A 23 21.97 3.91 18.95
N GLU A 24 21.20 3.61 17.91
CA GLU A 24 21.52 2.54 16.96
C GLU A 24 22.87 2.79 16.25
N LEU A 25 23.22 4.06 16.02
CA LEU A 25 24.49 4.48 15.42
C LEU A 25 25.65 4.64 16.41
N GLY A 26 25.42 4.49 17.73
CA GLY A 26 26.42 4.81 18.75
C GLY A 26 26.85 6.28 18.75
N SER A 27 25.97 7.19 18.32
CA SER A 27 26.25 8.61 18.10
C SER A 27 25.34 9.52 18.96
N SER A 28 25.60 10.83 18.95
CA SER A 28 24.74 11.80 19.62
C SER A 28 23.57 12.24 18.74
N THR A 29 22.44 12.61 19.34
CA THR A 29 21.28 13.14 18.59
C THR A 29 21.64 14.39 17.77
N MET A 30 22.53 15.25 18.31
CA MET A 30 23.03 16.43 17.59
C MET A 30 23.77 16.06 16.30
N ALA A 31 24.43 14.91 16.25
CA ALA A 31 25.06 14.44 15.03
C ALA A 31 24.04 14.06 13.95
N ILE A 32 22.90 13.50 14.35
CA ILE A 32 21.82 13.17 13.42
C ILE A 32 21.22 14.46 12.84
N TYR A 33 21.00 15.47 13.69
CA TYR A 33 20.42 16.75 13.27
C TYR A 33 21.27 17.52 12.24
N ARG A 34 22.57 17.22 12.13
CA ARG A 34 23.43 17.78 11.06
C ARG A 34 23.11 17.21 9.66
N HIS A 35 22.45 16.06 9.60
CA HIS A 35 22.09 15.39 8.36
C HIS A 35 20.60 15.53 8.02
N VAL A 36 19.74 15.64 9.04
CA VAL A 36 18.28 15.75 8.89
C VAL A 36 17.73 16.75 9.89
N ARG A 37 16.83 17.63 9.45
CA ARG A 37 16.27 18.72 10.25
C ARG A 37 15.21 18.22 11.24
N ASP A 38 14.45 17.19 10.87
CA ASP A 38 13.30 16.66 11.61
C ASP A 38 13.03 15.19 11.24
N LYS A 39 12.02 14.59 11.89
CA LYS A 39 11.60 13.20 11.64
C LYS A 39 11.09 13.02 10.21
N ASP A 40 10.40 14.01 9.67
CA ASP A 40 9.78 13.94 8.36
C ASP A 40 10.83 13.93 7.25
N GLN A 41 11.87 14.77 7.34
CA GLN A 41 12.99 14.72 6.41
C GLN A 41 13.73 13.38 6.48
N LEU A 42 13.89 12.80 7.68
CA LEU A 42 14.46 11.46 7.81
C LEU A 42 13.58 10.40 7.14
N LEU A 43 12.26 10.49 7.28
CA LEU A 43 11.30 9.60 6.62
C LEU A 43 11.35 9.76 5.10
N VAL A 44 11.31 10.99 4.57
CA VAL A 44 11.42 11.25 3.14
C VAL A 44 12.69 10.65 2.57
N LEU A 45 13.84 10.81 3.24
CA LEU A 45 15.09 10.20 2.78
C LEU A 45 15.06 8.66 2.83
N LEU A 46 14.37 8.06 3.80
CA LEU A 46 14.22 6.60 3.89
C LEU A 46 13.33 6.09 2.76
N LEU A 47 12.21 6.75 2.54
CA LEU A 47 11.27 6.49 1.45
C LEU A 47 11.95 6.64 0.09
N ASP A 48 12.76 7.68 -0.10
CA ASP A 48 13.48 7.94 -1.35
C ASP A 48 14.48 6.83 -1.67
N ARG A 49 15.24 6.38 -0.66
CA ARG A 49 16.15 5.26 -0.84
C ARG A 49 15.43 3.96 -1.18
N LEU A 50 14.31 3.68 -0.52
CA LEU A 50 13.46 2.53 -0.82
C LEU A 50 12.90 2.60 -2.24
N ALA A 51 12.37 3.76 -2.62
CA ALA A 51 11.81 3.98 -3.95
C ALA A 51 12.88 3.87 -5.05
N ALA A 52 14.12 4.29 -4.77
CA ALA A 52 15.24 4.13 -5.70
C ALA A 52 15.67 2.66 -5.90
N GLU A 53 15.40 1.80 -4.92
CA GLU A 53 15.67 0.36 -4.99
C GLU A 53 14.53 -0.42 -5.67
N LEU A 54 13.38 0.21 -5.95
CA LEU A 54 12.26 -0.44 -6.62
C LEU A 54 12.66 -0.93 -8.03
N PRO A 55 12.49 -2.22 -8.34
CA PRO A 55 12.76 -2.73 -9.67
C PRO A 55 11.85 -2.04 -10.70
N ARG A 56 12.45 -1.49 -11.76
CA ARG A 56 11.68 -0.97 -12.89
C ARG A 56 11.18 -2.14 -13.75
N PRO A 57 9.87 -2.41 -13.78
CA PRO A 57 9.35 -3.54 -14.53
C PRO A 57 9.49 -3.29 -16.03
N ARG A 58 9.68 -4.35 -16.82
CA ARG A 58 9.44 -4.27 -18.26
C ARG A 58 7.95 -4.02 -18.51
N LEU A 59 7.65 -2.90 -19.16
CA LEU A 59 6.28 -2.48 -19.43
C LEU A 59 5.79 -2.98 -20.80
N PRO A 60 4.58 -3.57 -20.87
CA PRO A 60 3.95 -3.92 -22.15
C PRO A 60 3.73 -2.69 -23.06
N ARG A 61 3.60 -2.93 -24.37
CA ARG A 61 3.27 -1.86 -25.34
C ARG A 61 1.80 -1.42 -25.31
N LYS A 62 0.87 -2.34 -25.01
CA LYS A 62 -0.57 -2.04 -24.98
C LYS A 62 -0.87 -1.13 -23.77
N PRO A 63 -1.49 0.05 -23.94
CA PRO A 63 -1.68 1.04 -22.86
C PRO A 63 -2.30 0.46 -21.59
N ARG A 64 -3.43 -0.24 -21.71
CA ARG A 64 -4.10 -0.87 -20.55
C ARG A 64 -3.18 -1.86 -19.84
N ALA A 65 -2.50 -2.72 -20.59
CA ALA A 65 -1.59 -3.72 -20.00
C ALA A 65 -0.37 -3.08 -19.32
N ARG A 66 0.13 -1.97 -19.88
CA ARG A 66 1.18 -1.15 -19.26
C ARG A 66 0.72 -0.57 -17.93
N LEU A 67 -0.43 0.09 -17.94
CA LEU A 67 -1.04 0.67 -16.74
C LEU A 67 -1.21 -0.38 -15.64
N ALA A 68 -1.83 -1.52 -15.94
CA ALA A 68 -2.00 -2.60 -14.98
C ALA A 68 -0.66 -3.11 -14.42
N ARG A 69 0.40 -3.18 -15.24
CA ARG A 69 1.73 -3.59 -14.78
C ARG A 69 2.36 -2.55 -13.85
N ALA A 70 2.19 -1.25 -14.13
CA ALA A 70 2.65 -0.18 -13.26
C ALA A 70 1.92 -0.20 -11.90
N CYS A 71 0.59 -0.35 -11.88
CA CYS A 71 -0.18 -0.47 -10.64
C CYS A 71 0.27 -1.66 -9.78
N ARG A 72 0.54 -2.82 -10.42
CA ARG A 72 1.12 -3.98 -9.73
C ARG A 72 2.49 -3.70 -9.14
N ALA A 73 3.37 -3.00 -9.87
CA ALA A 73 4.69 -2.64 -9.35
C ALA A 73 4.60 -1.72 -8.12
N MET A 74 3.61 -0.81 -8.11
CA MET A 74 3.31 0.00 -6.91
C MET A 74 2.88 -0.89 -5.74
N ARG A 75 1.95 -1.81 -5.98
CA ARG A 75 1.47 -2.74 -4.95
C ARG A 75 2.58 -3.64 -4.42
N ASP A 76 3.41 -4.20 -5.30
CA ASP A 76 4.53 -5.07 -4.93
C ASP A 76 5.56 -4.31 -4.07
N GLY A 77 5.89 -3.08 -4.45
CA GLY A 77 6.78 -2.20 -3.68
C GLY A 77 6.25 -1.88 -2.29
N LEU A 78 4.96 -1.54 -2.19
CA LEU A 78 4.30 -1.25 -0.91
C LEU A 78 4.13 -2.51 -0.03
N ALA A 79 3.89 -3.68 -0.64
CA ALA A 79 3.78 -4.95 0.06
C ALA A 79 5.12 -5.40 0.65
N ALA A 80 6.23 -5.13 -0.04
CA ALA A 80 7.58 -5.46 0.43
C ALA A 80 8.01 -4.64 1.66
N HIS A 81 7.42 -3.44 1.86
CA HIS A 81 7.76 -2.55 2.95
C HIS A 81 6.53 -2.12 3.74
N PRO A 82 6.01 -2.98 4.63
CA PRO A 82 4.72 -2.73 5.26
C PRO A 82 4.57 -1.33 5.90
N TRP A 83 5.54 -0.95 6.73
CA TRP A 83 5.55 0.33 7.43
C TRP A 83 5.41 1.56 6.51
N VAL A 84 5.82 1.46 5.24
CA VAL A 84 5.72 2.56 4.27
C VAL A 84 4.26 2.93 4.01
N VAL A 85 3.36 1.94 3.98
CA VAL A 85 1.93 2.20 3.79
C VAL A 85 1.36 3.00 4.95
N ASP A 86 1.81 2.73 6.18
CA ASP A 86 1.32 3.45 7.36
C ASP A 86 1.75 4.92 7.32
N VAL A 87 2.99 5.20 6.88
CA VAL A 87 3.52 6.56 6.68
C VAL A 87 2.81 7.28 5.55
N LEU A 88 2.64 6.63 4.39
CA LEU A 88 2.09 7.28 3.20
C LEU A 88 0.57 7.47 3.27
N ALA A 89 -0.14 6.68 4.09
CA ALA A 89 -1.58 6.81 4.28
C ALA A 89 -1.98 8.14 4.96
N GLU A 90 -1.06 8.79 5.69
CA GLU A 90 -1.27 10.13 6.27
C GLU A 90 -1.38 11.21 5.18
N GLY A 91 -0.79 10.98 3.99
CA GLY A 91 -0.91 11.86 2.83
C GLY A 91 -0.01 13.10 2.83
N ASP A 92 0.90 13.23 3.80
CA ASP A 92 1.81 14.38 3.91
C ASP A 92 3.15 14.18 3.16
N LEU A 93 3.65 12.93 3.10
CA LEU A 93 5.00 12.65 2.63
C LEU A 93 5.04 12.01 1.24
N ILE A 94 6.01 12.45 0.43
CA ILE A 94 6.35 11.86 -0.86
C ILE A 94 7.87 11.91 -1.08
N ALA A 95 8.41 10.93 -1.81
CA ALA A 95 9.82 10.86 -2.15
C ALA A 95 10.05 11.05 -3.67
N PRO A 96 11.04 11.85 -4.11
CA PRO A 96 11.31 12.09 -5.53
C PRO A 96 11.51 10.81 -6.36
N SER A 97 12.16 9.79 -5.80
CA SER A 97 12.48 8.55 -6.51
C SER A 97 11.26 7.70 -6.88
N ILE A 98 10.05 8.00 -6.37
CA ILE A 98 8.82 7.31 -6.77
C ILE A 98 8.13 7.94 -7.99
N LEU A 99 8.50 9.18 -8.35
CA LEU A 99 7.77 9.97 -9.35
C LEU A 99 7.70 9.31 -10.73
N TRP A 100 8.70 8.50 -11.09
CA TRP A 100 8.66 7.74 -12.35
C TRP A 100 7.50 6.75 -12.41
N LEU A 101 7.12 6.14 -11.27
CA LEU A 101 6.03 5.18 -11.23
C LEU A 101 4.68 5.88 -11.28
N MET A 102 4.59 7.05 -10.63
CA MET A 102 3.41 7.92 -10.72
C MET A 102 3.19 8.38 -12.16
N GLU A 103 4.27 8.82 -12.82
CA GLU A 103 4.26 9.17 -14.25
C GLU A 103 3.74 8.01 -15.10
N GLU A 104 4.26 6.79 -14.93
CA GLU A 104 3.81 5.62 -15.71
C GLU A 104 2.32 5.29 -15.52
N ILE A 105 1.78 5.49 -14.31
CA ILE A 105 0.36 5.26 -14.02
C ILE A 105 -0.48 6.37 -14.66
N VAL A 106 -0.14 7.64 -14.46
CA VAL A 106 -0.89 8.78 -15.02
C VAL A 106 -0.83 8.79 -16.55
N ALA A 107 0.36 8.64 -17.14
CA ALA A 107 0.54 8.50 -18.57
C ALA A 107 -0.13 7.24 -19.13
N GLY A 108 -0.25 6.19 -18.31
CA GLY A 108 -1.02 4.99 -18.61
C GLY A 108 -2.51 5.27 -18.80
N PHE A 109 -3.12 6.04 -17.89
CA PHE A 109 -4.51 6.48 -18.00
C PHE A 109 -4.73 7.37 -19.23
N VAL A 110 -3.88 8.38 -19.43
CA VAL A 110 -3.97 9.27 -20.61
C VAL A 110 -3.84 8.48 -21.92
N ALA A 111 -2.94 7.51 -21.99
CA ALA A 111 -2.80 6.64 -23.16
C ALA A 111 -3.99 5.68 -23.37
N CYS A 112 -4.87 5.52 -22.38
CA CYS A 112 -6.13 4.81 -22.52
C CYS A 112 -7.30 5.72 -22.95
N GLY A 113 -7.04 7.01 -23.18
CA GLY A 113 -8.03 7.97 -23.71
C GLY A 113 -8.59 8.95 -22.68
N LEU A 114 -8.17 8.86 -21.41
CA LEU A 114 -8.64 9.77 -20.36
C LEU A 114 -7.99 11.15 -20.50
N SER A 115 -8.74 12.18 -20.13
CA SER A 115 -8.21 13.52 -19.88
C SER A 115 -7.28 13.53 -18.65
N TYR A 116 -6.50 14.59 -18.47
CA TYR A 116 -5.64 14.73 -17.29
C TYR A 116 -6.43 14.80 -15.97
N ALA A 117 -7.64 15.35 -15.98
CA ALA A 117 -8.50 15.39 -14.80
C ALA A 117 -8.94 13.97 -14.39
N GLU A 118 -9.43 13.19 -15.36
CA GLU A 118 -9.83 11.79 -15.15
C GLU A 118 -8.62 10.91 -14.79
N ALA A 119 -7.45 11.15 -15.38
CA ALA A 119 -6.23 10.44 -15.05
C ALA A 119 -5.76 10.72 -13.62
N ALA A 120 -5.93 11.95 -13.11
CA ALA A 120 -5.64 12.30 -11.72
C ALA A 120 -6.59 11.58 -10.75
N ASP A 121 -7.89 11.56 -11.06
CA ASP A 121 -8.88 10.80 -10.28
C ASP A 121 -8.62 9.29 -10.33
N GLY A 122 -8.25 8.76 -11.50
CA GLY A 122 -7.87 7.36 -11.69
C GLY A 122 -6.64 6.98 -10.88
N TYR A 123 -5.60 7.82 -10.86
CA TYR A 123 -4.43 7.63 -10.02
C TYR A 123 -4.82 7.57 -8.54
N ARG A 124 -5.62 8.53 -8.07
CA ARG A 124 -6.10 8.57 -6.68
C ARG A 124 -6.91 7.32 -6.32
N ALA A 125 -7.80 6.87 -7.20
CA ALA A 125 -8.60 5.68 -6.98
C ALA A 125 -7.74 4.41 -6.87
N VAL A 126 -6.76 4.24 -7.76
CA VAL A 126 -5.82 3.11 -7.72
C VAL A 126 -4.93 3.15 -6.47
N TRP A 127 -4.45 4.33 -6.08
CA TRP A 127 -3.69 4.53 -4.85
C TRP A 127 -4.51 4.10 -3.62
N GLN A 128 -5.73 4.64 -3.47
CA GLN A 128 -6.63 4.33 -2.37
C GLN A 128 -7.01 2.85 -2.31
N PHE A 129 -7.32 2.24 -3.47
CA PHE A 129 -7.60 0.82 -3.57
C PHE A 129 -6.40 -0.03 -3.12
N THR A 130 -5.20 0.29 -3.60
CA THR A 130 -3.97 -0.47 -3.30
C THR A 130 -3.60 -0.34 -1.82
N VAL A 131 -3.60 0.87 -1.27
CA VAL A 131 -3.33 1.11 0.15
C VAL A 131 -4.37 0.41 1.02
N GLY A 132 -5.66 0.55 0.69
CA GLY A 132 -6.76 -0.09 1.42
C GLY A 132 -6.64 -1.62 1.43
N GLU A 133 -6.33 -2.23 0.28
CA GLU A 133 -6.11 -3.68 0.17
C GLU A 133 -4.97 -4.14 1.07
N LEU A 134 -3.83 -3.44 1.04
CA LEU A 134 -2.66 -3.79 1.84
C LEU A 134 -2.88 -3.62 3.35
N ILE A 135 -3.58 -2.56 3.77
CA ILE A 135 -3.96 -2.36 5.18
C ILE A 135 -4.87 -3.49 5.65
N VAL A 136 -5.93 -3.79 4.90
CA VAL A 136 -6.87 -4.86 5.23
C VAL A 136 -6.14 -6.19 5.30
N ARG A 137 -5.35 -6.54 4.27
CA ARG A 137 -4.59 -7.78 4.19
C ARG A 137 -3.70 -8.02 5.40
N ARG A 138 -2.95 -7.02 5.86
CA ARG A 138 -2.14 -7.17 7.09
C ARG A 138 -2.97 -7.44 8.32
N GLY A 139 -4.13 -6.79 8.42
CA GLY A 139 -5.10 -7.08 9.47
C GLY A 139 -5.57 -8.54 9.41
N LEU A 140 -5.77 -9.08 8.22
CA LEU A 140 -6.11 -10.49 8.01
C LEU A 140 -4.99 -11.42 8.46
N ASP A 141 -3.76 -11.17 8.02
CA ASP A 141 -2.60 -12.00 8.36
C ASP A 141 -2.38 -12.03 9.87
N ARG A 142 -2.49 -10.88 10.55
CA ARG A 142 -2.39 -10.79 12.02
C ARG A 142 -3.51 -11.57 12.72
N VAL A 143 -4.74 -11.50 12.21
CA VAL A 143 -5.85 -12.23 12.83
C VAL A 143 -5.70 -13.74 12.59
N ALA A 144 -5.14 -14.17 11.46
CA ALA A 144 -4.91 -15.58 11.16
C ALA A 144 -3.94 -16.26 12.15
N THR A 145 -3.03 -15.51 12.78
CA THR A 145 -2.10 -16.06 13.79
C THR A 145 -2.73 -16.27 15.17
N LEU A 146 -3.97 -15.84 15.41
CA LEU A 146 -4.61 -15.91 16.72
C LEU A 146 -5.11 -17.32 17.12
N GLY A 147 -4.98 -18.31 16.22
CA GLY A 147 -5.39 -19.70 16.50
C GLY A 147 -6.92 -19.89 16.65
N ARG A 148 -7.72 -18.90 16.26
CA ARG A 148 -9.19 -18.93 16.30
C ARG A 148 -9.79 -18.18 15.12
N PRO A 149 -11.05 -18.45 14.73
CA PRO A 149 -11.74 -17.66 13.72
C PRO A 149 -11.82 -16.17 14.12
N PRO A 150 -11.73 -15.24 13.15
CA PRO A 150 -12.08 -13.85 13.38
C PRO A 150 -13.51 -13.70 13.90
N PHE A 151 -13.72 -12.86 14.92
CA PHE A 151 -15.07 -12.56 15.43
C PHE A 151 -16.05 -12.11 14.34
N VAL A 152 -15.58 -11.35 13.35
CA VAL A 152 -16.42 -10.93 12.21
C VAL A 152 -16.99 -12.13 11.44
N LEU A 153 -16.23 -13.22 11.28
CA LEU A 153 -16.74 -14.44 10.65
C LEU A 153 -17.71 -15.19 11.58
N GLU A 154 -17.45 -15.21 12.89
CA GLU A 154 -18.39 -15.80 13.85
C GLU A 154 -19.75 -15.11 13.82
N VAL A 155 -19.79 -13.78 13.72
CA VAL A 155 -21.03 -13.01 13.59
C VAL A 155 -21.70 -13.28 12.25
N LEU A 156 -20.98 -13.13 11.13
CA LEU A 156 -21.55 -13.25 9.78
C LEU A 156 -22.06 -14.65 9.45
N THR A 157 -21.53 -15.70 10.07
CA THR A 157 -21.97 -17.09 9.87
C THR A 157 -23.15 -17.51 10.74
N ARG A 158 -23.54 -16.67 11.72
CA ARG A 158 -24.62 -16.96 12.68
C ARG A 158 -25.85 -16.06 12.52
N VAL A 159 -25.91 -15.27 11.45
CA VAL A 159 -27.06 -14.39 11.17
C VAL A 159 -28.35 -15.19 10.98
N ASP A 160 -29.46 -14.69 11.52
CA ASP A 160 -30.78 -15.32 11.33
C ASP A 160 -31.22 -15.17 9.87
N ARG A 161 -31.53 -16.29 9.22
CA ARG A 161 -32.01 -16.34 7.84
C ARG A 161 -33.37 -15.67 7.64
N ARG A 162 -34.19 -15.61 8.69
CA ARG A 162 -35.53 -15.00 8.65
C ARG A 162 -35.44 -13.47 8.64
N GLU A 163 -34.42 -12.91 9.30
CA GLU A 163 -34.20 -11.47 9.37
C GLU A 163 -33.25 -10.96 8.28
N LEU A 164 -32.18 -11.71 8.00
CA LEU A 164 -31.09 -11.31 7.10
C LEU A 164 -30.80 -12.39 6.03
N PRO A 165 -31.77 -12.69 5.14
CA PRO A 165 -31.69 -13.84 4.23
C PRO A 165 -30.48 -13.79 3.29
N THR A 166 -30.15 -12.62 2.73
CA THR A 166 -29.01 -12.44 1.81
C THR A 166 -27.67 -12.65 2.50
N LEU A 167 -27.47 -12.05 3.69
CA LEU A 167 -26.23 -12.22 4.44
C LEU A 167 -26.04 -13.67 4.89
N ALA A 168 -27.12 -14.33 5.28
CA ALA A 168 -27.08 -15.74 5.66
C ALA A 168 -26.73 -16.67 4.49
N ALA A 169 -27.20 -16.35 3.28
CA ALA A 169 -26.86 -17.09 2.07
C ALA A 169 -25.36 -16.97 1.72
N LEU A 170 -24.71 -15.88 2.13
CA LEU A 170 -23.28 -15.65 1.91
C LEU A 170 -22.37 -16.40 2.89
N GLY A 171 -22.92 -17.05 3.93
CA GLY A 171 -22.19 -17.82 4.95
C GLY A 171 -21.01 -18.66 4.43
N PRO A 172 -21.23 -19.55 3.43
CA PRO A 172 -20.18 -20.40 2.87
C PRO A 172 -19.07 -19.64 2.12
N TYR A 173 -19.33 -18.40 1.69
CA TYR A 173 -18.43 -17.63 0.84
C TYR A 173 -17.53 -16.67 1.62
N TRP A 174 -17.89 -16.30 2.86
CA TRP A 174 -17.15 -15.30 3.64
C TRP A 174 -15.70 -15.70 3.95
N ALA A 175 -15.48 -16.91 4.46
CA ALA A 175 -14.15 -17.37 4.81
C ALA A 175 -13.24 -17.55 3.57
N PRO A 176 -13.68 -18.22 2.48
CA PRO A 176 -12.89 -18.29 1.25
C PRO A 176 -12.59 -16.93 0.63
N ALA A 177 -13.57 -16.01 0.59
CA ALA A 177 -13.38 -14.69 0.01
C ALA A 177 -12.35 -13.85 0.79
N ARG A 178 -12.34 -13.97 2.12
CA ARG A 178 -11.39 -13.27 3.00
C ARG A 178 -9.96 -13.78 2.85
N GLY A 179 -9.76 -15.07 2.59
CA GLY A 179 -8.43 -15.65 2.42
C GLY A 179 -7.82 -15.49 1.02
N LYS A 180 -8.60 -15.03 0.04
CA LYS A 180 -8.16 -14.95 -1.36
C LYS A 180 -7.41 -13.65 -1.63
N ASP A 181 -6.28 -13.73 -2.35
CA ASP A 181 -5.72 -12.56 -3.01
C ASP A 181 -6.57 -12.15 -4.21
N SER A 182 -7.29 -11.05 -4.06
CA SER A 182 -8.20 -10.50 -5.04
C SER A 182 -7.68 -9.20 -5.68
N TYR A 183 -6.43 -8.80 -5.40
CA TYR A 183 -5.90 -7.52 -5.90
C TYR A 183 -6.01 -7.41 -7.43
N ASP A 184 -5.62 -8.45 -8.17
CA ASP A 184 -5.67 -8.44 -9.64
C ASP A 184 -7.09 -8.37 -10.20
N VAL A 185 -8.04 -9.02 -9.52
CA VAL A 185 -9.46 -9.00 -9.91
C VAL A 185 -10.03 -7.61 -9.65
N GLY A 186 -9.78 -7.04 -8.47
CA GLY A 186 -10.24 -5.69 -8.11
C GLY A 186 -9.59 -4.61 -8.96
N LEU A 187 -8.28 -4.69 -9.20
CA LEU A 187 -7.56 -3.77 -10.09
C LEU A 187 -8.12 -3.83 -11.51
N THR A 188 -8.38 -5.03 -12.03
CA THR A 188 -8.97 -5.19 -13.37
C THR A 188 -10.33 -4.50 -13.45
N ALA A 189 -11.23 -4.79 -12.50
CA ALA A 189 -12.55 -4.17 -12.46
C ALA A 189 -12.48 -2.65 -12.29
N LEU A 190 -11.58 -2.15 -11.44
CA LEU A 190 -11.36 -0.72 -11.23
C LEU A 190 -10.88 -0.03 -12.51
N LEU A 191 -9.84 -0.58 -13.15
CA LEU A 191 -9.31 -0.01 -14.40
C LEU A 191 -10.34 -0.05 -15.52
N ASP A 192 -11.07 -1.15 -15.66
CA ASP A 192 -12.09 -1.28 -16.72
C ASP A 192 -13.24 -0.28 -16.48
N GLY A 193 -13.66 -0.08 -15.23
CA GLY A 193 -14.67 0.93 -14.88
C GLY A 193 -14.22 2.36 -15.09
N LEU A 194 -12.95 2.67 -14.79
CA LEU A 194 -12.37 4.01 -14.98
C LEU A 194 -12.11 4.34 -16.46
N ILE A 195 -11.83 3.33 -17.30
CA ILE A 195 -11.50 3.53 -18.73
C ILE A 195 -12.75 3.48 -19.61
N ALA A 196 -13.81 2.80 -19.19
CA ALA A 196 -15.05 2.69 -19.95
C ALA A 196 -16.03 3.86 -19.75
N GLY A 197 -15.83 4.67 -18.70
CA GLY A 197 -16.60 5.90 -18.43
C GLY A 197 -16.03 7.09 -19.20
#